data_AF-A0A538QGP1-F1
#
_entry.id   AF-A0A538QGP1-F1
#
_cell.length_a   1.000
_cell.length_b   1.000
_cell.length_c   1.000
_cell.angle_alpha   90.00
_cell.angle_beta   90.00
_cell.angle_gamma   90.00
#
_symmetry.space_group_name_H-M   'P 1'
#
loop_
_entity.id
_entity.type
_entity.pdbx_description
1 polymer ?
#
loop_
_entity_poly.entity_id
_entity_poly.type
_entity_poly.pdbx_seq_one_letter_code
_entity_poly.pdbx_strand_id
1 'polypeptide(L)'
;MTTPVSVFEHGTPDEPRAALAAFADACRAAAQSEALRWYVDPGNLGLLSRAVRELPGRVEAVLRADDVADDQTHVAHECELVPTLRRLHTEHGLSLVMTSGRRYLLPPPALDISTNDLCGLACNMCGNRVTERDPHTMSPEQVRALIAEAAAWGIRRVALTGAGEPFRDKQMPDHIRHANQLGHLVTITSNGFPISEALAEELAGRVASISISIHGANDATHEQITGVAKAGDNAWRAIRRMVRARDARPGSKLSVNVSTVIQRANLAEIPALVRRARDAGVDGINLQPVNLQHGSFRDNQIIRRDDVALMAQLWPHRDQRAALDAMFDEFAGLQRELGKLLHASPERLALMRRYFHDSSREALGVACRVGEAFLAVDHRGQIRPCYRLPWSHGDARLTSVRALWNSRAYQRTRAQVDACPLTCLNNCFFRKKVPS
;
A
#
# COMPACT_ATOMS: atom_id res chain seq x y z
N MET A 1 -3.63 39.33 8.99
CA MET A 1 -3.22 38.27 8.05
C MET A 1 -3.38 38.84 6.66
N THR A 2 -2.29 39.01 5.91
CA THR A 2 -2.31 39.48 4.52
C THR A 2 -2.95 38.42 3.63
N THR A 3 -3.83 38.84 2.72
CA THR A 3 -4.49 37.93 1.77
C THR A 3 -3.44 37.38 0.81
N PRO A 4 -3.38 36.07 0.56
CA PRO A 4 -2.44 35.50 -0.42
C PRO A 4 -2.69 36.08 -1.82
N VAL A 5 -1.62 36.31 -2.58
CA VAL A 5 -1.74 36.75 -3.97
C VAL A 5 -2.04 35.56 -4.86
N SER A 6 -3.15 35.63 -5.59
CA SER A 6 -3.55 34.65 -6.58
C SER A 6 -2.79 34.84 -7.90
N VAL A 7 -2.25 33.77 -8.45
CA VAL A 7 -1.57 33.72 -9.75
C VAL A 7 -2.33 32.76 -10.65
N PHE A 8 -2.68 33.20 -11.87
CA PHE A 8 -3.41 32.43 -12.88
C PHE A 8 -4.82 31.94 -12.48
N GLU A 9 -5.49 32.63 -11.56
CA GLU A 9 -6.86 32.32 -11.12
C GLU A 9 -7.87 32.20 -12.27
N HIS A 10 -7.71 33.03 -13.30
CA HIS A 10 -8.56 33.02 -14.49
C HIS A 10 -7.95 32.23 -15.66
N GLY A 11 -6.90 31.46 -15.41
CA GLY A 11 -6.17 30.67 -16.41
C GLY A 11 -4.78 31.24 -16.67
N THR A 12 -3.92 30.43 -17.27
CA THR A 12 -2.63 30.91 -17.76
C THR A 12 -2.85 31.75 -19.02
N PRO A 13 -2.26 32.96 -19.12
CA PRO A 13 -2.34 33.78 -20.32
C PRO A 13 -1.80 33.03 -21.54
N ASP A 14 -2.49 33.15 -22.68
CA ASP A 14 -2.05 32.54 -23.95
C ASP A 14 -0.71 33.12 -24.43
N GLU A 15 -0.44 34.40 -24.13
CA GLU A 15 0.81 35.06 -24.50
C GLU A 15 1.93 34.74 -23.48
N PRO A 16 3.06 34.12 -23.90
CA PRO A 16 4.14 33.75 -22.99
C PRO A 16 4.74 34.93 -22.20
N ARG A 17 4.75 36.14 -22.79
CA ARG A 17 5.26 37.34 -22.12
C ARG A 17 4.38 37.75 -20.93
N ALA A 18 3.06 37.64 -21.08
CA ALA A 18 2.13 37.93 -19.99
C ALA A 18 2.28 36.92 -18.84
N ALA A 19 2.46 35.63 -19.15
CA ALA A 19 2.71 34.62 -18.13
C ALA A 19 4.04 34.84 -17.38
N LEU A 20 5.10 35.26 -18.07
CA LEU A 20 6.38 35.64 -17.46
C LEU A 20 6.27 36.92 -16.60
N ALA A 21 5.49 37.90 -17.04
CA ALA A 21 5.22 39.11 -16.25
C ALA A 21 4.50 38.75 -14.95
N ALA A 22 3.45 37.93 -15.02
CA ALA A 22 2.72 37.44 -13.85
C ALA A 22 3.63 36.67 -12.88
N PHE A 23 4.55 35.84 -13.38
CA PHE A 23 5.57 35.18 -12.57
C PHE A 23 6.48 36.21 -11.84
N ALA A 24 6.94 37.25 -12.55
CA ALA A 24 7.80 38.28 -11.97
C ALA A 24 7.06 39.12 -10.92
N ASP A 25 5.78 39.44 -11.16
CA ASP A 25 4.89 40.09 -10.20
C ASP A 25 4.72 39.23 -8.94
N ALA A 26 4.49 37.93 -9.11
CA ALA A 26 4.36 37.00 -7.99
C ALA A 26 5.63 36.96 -7.12
N CYS A 27 6.83 36.98 -7.73
CA CYS A 27 8.09 37.04 -6.99
C CYS A 27 8.24 38.35 -6.20
N ARG A 28 7.81 39.49 -6.78
CA ARG A 28 7.81 40.78 -6.08
C ARG A 28 6.82 40.81 -4.91
N ALA A 29 5.61 40.30 -5.10
CA ALA A 29 4.61 40.18 -4.03
C ALA A 29 5.12 39.30 -2.89
N ALA A 30 5.75 38.17 -3.22
CA ALA A 30 6.39 37.33 -2.23
C ALA A 30 7.53 38.08 -1.51
N ALA A 31 8.35 38.91 -2.15
CA ALA A 31 9.36 39.69 -1.41
C ALA A 31 8.77 40.55 -0.26
N GLN A 32 7.48 40.89 -0.32
CA GLN A 32 6.75 41.67 0.68
C GLN A 32 6.07 40.81 1.77
N SER A 33 6.54 39.58 1.98
CA SER A 33 6.03 38.60 2.98
C SER A 33 4.65 37.98 2.69
N GLU A 34 4.12 38.08 1.46
CA GLU A 34 2.84 37.45 1.09
C GLU A 34 2.99 35.99 0.64
N ALA A 35 2.05 35.12 1.00
CA ALA A 35 1.97 33.76 0.44
C ALA A 35 1.35 33.82 -0.96
N LEU A 36 1.72 32.88 -1.84
CA LEU A 36 1.21 32.80 -3.20
C LEU A 36 0.26 31.61 -3.36
N ARG A 37 -0.90 31.85 -3.98
CA ARG A 37 -1.81 30.79 -4.46
C ARG A 37 -1.70 30.67 -5.96
N TRP A 38 -1.13 29.57 -6.41
CA TRP A 38 -0.81 29.33 -7.81
C TRP A 38 -1.82 28.37 -8.43
N TYR A 39 -2.71 28.88 -9.27
CA TYR A 39 -3.68 28.05 -9.97
C TYR A 39 -2.97 27.28 -11.09
N VAL A 40 -2.93 25.95 -10.95
CA VAL A 40 -2.10 25.10 -11.80
C VAL A 40 -2.88 24.60 -13.01
N ASP A 41 -2.24 24.67 -14.18
CA ASP A 41 -2.66 23.99 -15.40
C ASP A 41 -1.44 23.42 -16.13
N PRO A 42 -1.61 22.58 -17.16
CA PRO A 42 -0.48 22.02 -17.90
C PRO A 42 0.45 23.07 -18.52
N GLY A 43 -0.08 24.23 -18.90
CA GLY A 43 0.65 25.32 -19.55
C GLY A 43 1.63 26.06 -18.62
N ASN A 44 1.38 26.06 -17.31
CA ASN A 44 2.19 26.80 -16.35
C ASN A 44 3.09 25.98 -15.43
N LEU A 45 3.16 24.65 -15.59
CA LEU A 45 3.97 23.77 -14.74
C LEU A 45 5.46 24.17 -14.66
N GLY A 46 6.01 24.71 -15.75
CA GLY A 46 7.39 25.23 -15.78
C GLY A 46 7.59 26.45 -14.89
N LEU A 47 6.64 27.38 -14.92
CA LEU A 47 6.66 28.59 -14.08
C LEU A 47 6.42 28.26 -12.61
N LEU A 48 5.48 27.34 -12.32
CA LEU A 48 5.29 26.82 -10.97
C LEU A 48 6.59 26.20 -10.42
N SER A 49 7.25 25.36 -11.21
CA SER A 49 8.51 24.72 -10.80
C SER A 49 9.61 25.76 -10.51
N ARG A 50 9.64 26.85 -11.26
CA ARG A 50 10.54 27.97 -10.99
C ARG A 50 10.17 28.71 -9.71
N ALA A 51 8.88 29.02 -9.52
CA ALA A 51 8.38 29.76 -8.37
C ALA A 51 8.65 29.01 -7.06
N VAL A 52 8.42 27.70 -7.03
CA VAL A 52 8.66 26.86 -5.85
C VAL A 52 10.13 26.85 -5.44
N ARG A 53 11.06 26.91 -6.41
CA ARG A 53 12.51 26.96 -6.13
C ARG A 53 12.95 28.34 -5.64
N GLU A 54 12.39 29.41 -6.20
CA GLU A 54 12.73 30.78 -5.81
C GLU A 54 12.05 31.18 -4.48
N LEU A 55 10.90 30.57 -4.15
CA LEU A 55 10.05 30.92 -3.01
C LEU A 55 9.67 29.69 -2.16
N PRO A 56 10.66 28.99 -1.56
CA PRO A 56 10.41 27.74 -0.84
C PRO A 56 9.46 27.94 0.34
N GLY A 57 8.47 27.06 0.47
CA GLY A 57 7.47 27.09 1.56
C GLY A 57 6.42 28.20 1.45
N ARG A 58 6.43 29.00 0.38
CA ARG A 58 5.54 30.17 0.23
C ARG A 58 4.53 30.05 -0.90
N VAL A 59 4.59 28.96 -1.64
CA VAL A 59 3.70 28.67 -2.77
C VAL A 59 2.74 27.54 -2.37
N GLU A 60 1.45 27.80 -2.54
CA GLU A 60 0.38 26.81 -2.50
C GLU A 60 -0.16 26.60 -3.91
N ALA A 61 -0.14 25.37 -4.41
CA ALA A 61 -0.70 25.02 -5.71
C ALA A 61 -2.20 24.71 -5.57
N VAL A 62 -3.02 25.42 -6.35
CA VAL A 62 -4.48 25.28 -6.40
C VAL A 62 -4.87 24.54 -7.67
N LEU A 63 -5.50 23.38 -7.52
CA LEU A 63 -6.02 22.57 -8.62
C LEU A 63 -7.50 22.88 -8.83
N ARG A 64 -7.92 23.10 -10.08
CA ARG A 64 -9.33 23.26 -10.44
C ARG A 64 -10.06 21.94 -10.25
N ALA A 65 -11.04 21.93 -9.35
CA ALA A 65 -11.81 20.73 -9.05
C ALA A 65 -13.29 21.03 -8.80
N ASP A 66 -14.14 20.12 -9.27
CA ASP A 66 -15.59 20.18 -9.15
C ASP A 66 -16.12 18.91 -8.47
N ASP A 67 -16.97 19.09 -7.46
CA ASP A 67 -17.70 17.97 -6.85
C ASP A 67 -18.91 17.65 -7.71
N VAL A 68 -18.85 16.53 -8.43
CA VAL A 68 -19.93 16.04 -9.29
C VAL A 68 -20.92 15.20 -8.48
N ALA A 69 -20.41 14.45 -7.52
CA ALA A 69 -21.17 13.71 -6.52
C ALA A 69 -20.39 13.68 -5.20
N ASP A 70 -21.03 13.20 -4.14
CA ASP A 70 -20.37 13.13 -2.83
C ASP A 70 -19.15 12.18 -2.83
N ASP A 71 -19.19 11.13 -3.66
CA ASP A 71 -18.12 10.16 -3.91
C ASP A 71 -17.31 10.45 -5.18
N GLN A 72 -17.52 11.59 -5.85
CA GLN A 72 -16.83 11.93 -7.10
C GLN A 72 -16.41 13.40 -7.14
N THR A 73 -15.11 13.63 -7.04
CA THR A 73 -14.49 14.92 -7.35
C THR A 73 -13.70 14.79 -8.65
N HIS A 74 -14.02 15.64 -9.62
CA HIS A 74 -13.26 15.75 -10.85
C HIS A 74 -12.20 16.84 -10.71
N VAL A 75 -10.93 16.51 -10.98
CA VAL A 75 -9.82 17.45 -10.98
C VAL A 75 -9.36 17.66 -12.42
N ALA A 76 -9.40 18.90 -12.91
CA ALA A 76 -9.04 19.21 -14.29
C ALA A 76 -7.57 18.88 -14.56
N HIS A 77 -7.30 18.22 -15.69
CA HIS A 77 -5.94 17.85 -16.14
C HIS A 77 -5.15 17.00 -15.14
N GLU A 78 -5.79 16.35 -14.17
CA GLU A 78 -5.11 15.71 -13.03
C GLU A 78 -3.95 14.79 -13.46
N CYS A 79 -4.17 13.97 -14.48
CA CYS A 79 -3.18 13.05 -15.04
C CYS A 79 -1.92 13.75 -15.57
N GLU A 80 -2.07 14.90 -16.23
CA GLU A 80 -0.96 15.71 -16.75
C GLU A 80 -0.18 16.42 -15.64
N LEU A 81 -0.88 16.80 -14.56
CA LEU A 81 -0.32 17.57 -13.45
C LEU A 81 0.47 16.70 -12.47
N VAL A 82 -0.05 15.50 -12.17
CA VAL A 82 0.45 14.60 -11.11
C VAL A 82 1.97 14.37 -11.16
N PRO A 83 2.63 14.10 -12.30
CA PRO A 83 4.06 13.83 -12.32
C PRO A 83 4.90 15.00 -11.78
N THR A 84 4.58 16.22 -12.21
CA THR A 84 5.28 17.44 -11.76
C THR A 84 4.92 17.79 -10.32
N LEU A 85 3.63 17.73 -9.97
CA LEU A 85 3.18 18.03 -8.61
C LEU A 85 3.77 17.05 -7.59
N ARG A 86 3.88 15.76 -7.93
CA ARG A 86 4.51 14.75 -7.07
C ARG A 86 5.98 15.08 -6.82
N ARG A 87 6.72 15.47 -7.86
CA ARG A 87 8.12 15.89 -7.76
C ARG A 87 8.25 17.10 -6.84
N LEU A 88 7.53 18.19 -7.13
CA LEU A 88 7.59 19.43 -6.34
C LEU A 88 7.14 19.24 -4.88
N HIS A 89 6.09 18.44 -4.65
CA HIS A 89 5.63 18.12 -3.30
C HIS A 89 6.69 17.35 -2.50
N THR A 90 7.31 16.35 -3.13
CA THR A 90 8.28 15.47 -2.46
C THR A 90 9.62 16.16 -2.23
N GLU A 91 10.10 16.94 -3.20
CA GLU A 91 11.43 17.55 -3.18
C GLU A 91 11.44 18.94 -2.52
N HIS A 92 10.32 19.67 -2.56
CA HIS A 92 10.25 21.07 -2.13
C HIS A 92 9.11 21.36 -1.14
N GLY A 93 8.34 20.35 -0.71
CA GLY A 93 7.28 20.54 0.28
C GLY A 93 6.10 21.38 -0.21
N LEU A 94 5.87 21.47 -1.52
CA LEU A 94 4.75 22.23 -2.11
C LEU A 94 3.40 21.80 -1.51
N SER A 95 2.62 22.77 -1.00
CA SER A 95 1.23 22.52 -0.56
C SER A 95 0.31 22.37 -1.76
N LEU A 96 -0.63 21.42 -1.70
CA LEU A 96 -1.59 21.13 -2.76
C LEU A 96 -3.01 21.24 -2.23
N VAL A 97 -3.83 22.09 -2.84
CA VAL A 97 -5.23 22.29 -2.49
C VAL A 97 -6.11 22.32 -3.73
N MET A 98 -7.39 22.10 -3.56
CA MET A 98 -8.40 22.24 -4.61
C MET A 98 -9.07 23.61 -4.52
N THR A 99 -9.73 24.06 -5.60
CA THR A 99 -10.57 25.27 -5.63
C THR A 99 -11.63 25.30 -4.52
N SER A 100 -12.15 24.14 -4.12
CA SER A 100 -13.05 23.99 -2.96
C SER A 100 -12.42 24.29 -1.59
N GLY A 101 -11.11 24.57 -1.52
CA GLY A 101 -10.35 24.78 -0.29
C GLY A 101 -9.91 23.49 0.42
N ARG A 102 -10.42 22.31 0.00
CA ARG A 102 -9.99 21.01 0.54
C ARG A 102 -8.58 20.67 0.05
N ARG A 103 -7.80 20.01 0.92
CA ARG A 103 -6.46 19.50 0.56
C ARG A 103 -6.56 18.51 -0.60
N TYR A 104 -5.66 18.65 -1.59
CA TYR A 104 -5.48 17.66 -2.64
C TYR A 104 -4.45 16.63 -2.18
N LEU A 105 -4.80 15.34 -2.21
CA LEU A 105 -3.84 14.27 -2.05
C LEU A 105 -3.45 13.72 -3.41
N LEU A 106 -2.13 13.61 -3.62
CA LEU A 106 -1.56 12.89 -4.75
C LEU A 106 -2.09 11.46 -4.80
N PRO A 107 -2.11 10.83 -5.99
CA PRO A 107 -2.49 9.43 -6.13
C PRO A 107 -1.68 8.55 -5.18
N PRO A 108 -2.27 7.47 -4.65
CA PRO A 108 -1.56 6.57 -3.77
C PRO A 108 -0.35 5.95 -4.49
N PRO A 109 0.71 5.58 -3.76
CA PRO A 109 1.90 4.99 -4.37
C PRO A 109 1.61 3.63 -5.03
N ALA A 110 0.52 2.97 -4.63
CA ALA A 110 0.08 1.72 -5.22
C ALA A 110 -1.44 1.53 -5.16
N LEU A 111 -1.92 0.72 -6.08
CA LEU A 111 -3.27 0.15 -6.08
C LEU A 111 -3.17 -1.37 -5.92
N ASP A 112 -3.84 -1.91 -4.91
CA ASP A 112 -3.93 -3.35 -4.70
C ASP A 112 -5.20 -3.89 -5.39
N ILE A 113 -5.05 -4.88 -6.27
CA ILE A 113 -6.13 -5.44 -7.07
C ILE A 113 -6.17 -6.95 -6.83
N SER A 114 -7.27 -7.42 -6.25
CA SER A 114 -7.56 -8.84 -6.18
C SER A 114 -8.26 -9.27 -7.48
N THR A 115 -7.70 -10.22 -8.22
CA THR A 115 -8.35 -10.71 -9.47
C THR A 115 -9.26 -11.91 -9.22
N ASN A 116 -9.10 -12.56 -8.07
CA ASN A 116 -9.88 -13.71 -7.63
C ASN A 116 -9.76 -13.86 -6.10
N ASP A 117 -10.57 -14.74 -5.53
CA ASP A 117 -10.56 -15.13 -4.12
C ASP A 117 -10.32 -16.64 -3.91
N LEU A 118 -9.92 -17.38 -4.95
CA LEU A 118 -9.65 -18.81 -4.83
C LEU A 118 -8.32 -19.06 -4.12
N CYS A 119 -8.27 -20.00 -3.17
CA CYS A 119 -7.03 -20.44 -2.58
C CYS A 119 -7.02 -21.95 -2.36
N GLY A 120 -5.84 -22.57 -2.50
CA GLY A 120 -5.64 -24.00 -2.23
C GLY A 120 -5.21 -24.32 -0.80
N LEU A 121 -5.02 -23.30 0.05
CA LEU A 121 -4.63 -23.44 1.45
C LEU A 121 -5.80 -23.20 2.40
N ALA A 122 -5.67 -23.68 3.64
CA ALA A 122 -6.64 -23.52 4.71
C ALA A 122 -6.00 -22.84 5.94
N CYS A 123 -5.24 -21.77 5.71
CA CYS A 123 -4.42 -21.16 6.76
C CYS A 123 -5.23 -20.76 8.00
N ASN A 124 -4.73 -21.11 9.19
CA ASN A 124 -5.42 -20.91 10.47
C ASN A 124 -5.74 -19.44 10.79
N MET A 125 -4.95 -18.50 10.26
CA MET A 125 -5.13 -17.05 10.41
C MET A 125 -5.92 -16.39 9.27
N CYS A 126 -6.26 -17.12 8.21
CA CYS A 126 -7.00 -16.60 7.06
C CYS A 126 -8.47 -16.98 7.19
N GLY A 127 -9.39 -16.05 6.97
CA GLY A 127 -10.83 -16.33 6.91
C GLY A 127 -11.32 -16.84 5.55
N ASN A 128 -10.49 -16.77 4.51
CA ASN A 128 -10.87 -17.22 3.17
C ASN A 128 -10.81 -18.76 3.07
N ARG A 129 -11.93 -19.38 2.67
CA ARG A 129 -12.08 -20.81 2.40
C ARG A 129 -12.75 -21.08 1.05
N VAL A 130 -12.71 -20.12 0.14
CA VAL A 130 -13.43 -20.18 -1.13
C VAL A 130 -12.76 -21.18 -2.08
N THR A 131 -13.55 -22.16 -2.52
CA THR A 131 -13.15 -23.21 -3.48
C THR A 131 -13.77 -23.04 -4.86
N GLU A 132 -14.84 -22.24 -4.96
CA GLU A 132 -15.59 -21.99 -6.20
C GLU A 132 -15.50 -20.53 -6.59
N ARG A 133 -15.38 -20.25 -7.89
CA ARG A 133 -15.22 -18.88 -8.37
C ARG A 133 -16.51 -18.11 -8.14
N ASP A 134 -16.40 -16.94 -7.54
CA ASP A 134 -17.52 -16.03 -7.38
C ASP A 134 -18.05 -15.56 -8.74
N PRO A 135 -19.36 -15.71 -9.03
CA PRO A 135 -19.95 -15.25 -10.29
C PRO A 135 -19.87 -13.73 -10.50
N HIS A 136 -19.67 -12.95 -9.44
CA HIS A 136 -19.49 -11.49 -9.52
C HIS A 136 -18.03 -11.06 -9.67
N THR A 137 -17.09 -12.00 -9.78
CA THR A 137 -15.67 -11.71 -10.03
C THR A 137 -15.53 -10.86 -11.29
N MET A 138 -14.72 -9.80 -11.22
CA MET A 138 -14.40 -8.95 -12.36
C MET A 138 -13.95 -9.77 -13.57
N SER A 139 -14.39 -9.36 -14.75
CA SER A 139 -13.88 -9.93 -16.00
C SER A 139 -12.42 -9.50 -16.22
N PRO A 140 -11.65 -10.22 -17.05
CA PRO A 140 -10.29 -9.82 -17.38
C PRO A 140 -10.20 -8.41 -17.98
N GLU A 141 -11.21 -8.00 -18.75
CA GLU A 141 -11.33 -6.67 -19.35
C GLU A 141 -11.50 -5.60 -18.28
N GLN A 142 -12.32 -5.87 -17.25
CA GLN A 142 -12.53 -4.94 -16.13
C GLN A 142 -11.25 -4.76 -15.31
N VAL A 143 -10.50 -5.85 -15.06
CA VAL A 143 -9.18 -5.77 -14.41
C VAL A 143 -8.21 -4.95 -15.26
N ARG A 144 -8.14 -5.18 -16.58
CA ARG A 144 -7.27 -4.41 -17.50
C ARG A 144 -7.64 -2.93 -17.55
N ALA A 145 -8.93 -2.59 -17.50
CA ALA A 145 -9.40 -1.22 -17.45
C ALA A 145 -8.97 -0.52 -16.16
N LEU A 146 -9.08 -1.19 -15.00
CA LEU A 146 -8.63 -0.65 -13.72
C LEU A 146 -7.11 -0.42 -13.67
N ILE A 147 -6.33 -1.33 -14.26
CA ILE A 147 -4.88 -1.15 -14.42
C ILE A 147 -4.59 0.08 -15.31
N ALA A 148 -5.32 0.26 -16.41
CA ALA A 148 -5.16 1.42 -17.28
C ALA A 148 -5.53 2.75 -16.59
N GLU A 149 -6.60 2.76 -15.79
CA GLU A 149 -6.98 3.90 -14.96
C GLU A 149 -5.86 4.27 -13.98
N ALA A 150 -5.28 3.28 -13.29
CA ALA A 150 -4.17 3.48 -12.36
C ALA A 150 -2.94 4.10 -13.06
N ALA A 151 -2.61 3.63 -14.27
CA ALA A 151 -1.50 4.16 -15.07
C ALA A 151 -1.73 5.63 -15.44
N ALA A 152 -2.90 5.94 -16.00
CA ALA A 152 -3.26 7.30 -16.40
C ALA A 152 -3.22 8.27 -15.21
N TRP A 153 -3.69 7.82 -14.03
CA TRP A 153 -3.68 8.63 -12.82
C TRP A 153 -2.27 8.82 -12.21
N GLY A 154 -1.26 8.09 -12.68
CA GLY A 154 0.13 8.20 -12.20
C GLY A 154 0.42 7.33 -10.97
N ILE A 155 -0.33 6.25 -10.77
CA ILE A 155 0.02 5.21 -9.80
C ILE A 155 1.20 4.41 -10.36
N ARG A 156 2.25 4.26 -9.56
CA ARG A 156 3.51 3.62 -10.00
C ARG A 156 3.48 2.10 -9.87
N ARG A 157 2.83 1.58 -8.83
CA ARG A 157 2.85 0.16 -8.48
C ARG A 157 1.44 -0.42 -8.48
N VAL A 158 1.25 -1.58 -9.09
CA VAL A 158 0.04 -2.38 -8.91
C VAL A 158 0.38 -3.66 -8.18
N ALA A 159 -0.31 -3.94 -7.08
CA ALA A 159 -0.19 -5.21 -6.39
C ALA A 159 -1.30 -6.14 -6.89
N LEU A 160 -0.93 -7.17 -7.64
CA LEU A 160 -1.87 -8.20 -8.08
C LEU A 160 -1.92 -9.29 -7.01
N THR A 161 -2.55 -8.93 -5.90
CA THR A 161 -2.64 -9.75 -4.68
C THR A 161 -3.94 -9.45 -3.95
N GLY A 162 -4.40 -10.37 -3.11
CA GLY A 162 -5.77 -10.29 -2.62
C GLY A 162 -6.19 -11.38 -1.65
N ALA A 163 -7.52 -11.58 -1.57
CA ALA A 163 -8.14 -12.54 -0.66
C ALA A 163 -7.75 -14.01 -0.94
N GLY A 164 -7.19 -14.35 -2.11
CA GLY A 164 -6.80 -15.70 -2.51
C GLY A 164 -5.36 -15.84 -3.01
N GLU A 165 -5.10 -16.93 -3.74
CA GLU A 165 -3.84 -17.19 -4.44
C GLU A 165 -3.89 -16.55 -5.84
N PRO A 166 -3.05 -15.54 -6.15
CA PRO A 166 -3.13 -14.80 -7.41
C PRO A 166 -3.13 -15.70 -8.65
N PHE A 167 -2.28 -16.73 -8.69
CA PHE A 167 -2.17 -17.61 -9.85
C PHE A 167 -3.28 -18.68 -9.96
N ARG A 168 -4.32 -18.63 -9.11
CA ARG A 168 -5.59 -19.35 -9.37
C ARG A 168 -6.41 -18.63 -10.44
N ASP A 169 -6.12 -17.37 -10.71
CA ASP A 169 -6.57 -16.68 -11.90
C ASP A 169 -5.66 -17.04 -13.10
N LYS A 170 -6.24 -17.74 -14.07
CA LYS A 170 -5.54 -18.17 -15.29
C LYS A 170 -5.11 -16.99 -16.17
N GLN A 171 -5.68 -15.80 -15.97
CA GLN A 171 -5.36 -14.57 -16.71
C GLN A 171 -4.25 -13.75 -16.03
N MET A 172 -3.73 -14.20 -14.88
CA MET A 172 -2.69 -13.49 -14.14
C MET A 172 -1.46 -13.13 -14.99
N PRO A 173 -0.88 -14.02 -15.82
CA PRO A 173 0.23 -13.64 -16.71
C PRO A 173 -0.11 -12.49 -17.66
N ASP A 174 -1.34 -12.46 -18.19
CA ASP A 174 -1.82 -11.44 -19.11
C ASP A 174 -2.00 -10.09 -18.40
N HIS A 175 -2.54 -10.11 -17.18
CA HIS A 175 -2.64 -8.93 -16.33
C HIS A 175 -1.28 -8.33 -15.99
N ILE A 176 -0.29 -9.17 -15.69
CA ILE A 176 1.10 -8.74 -15.45
C ILE A 176 1.67 -8.05 -16.70
N ARG A 177 1.54 -8.69 -17.88
CA ARG A 177 2.04 -8.11 -19.14
C ARG A 177 1.37 -6.78 -19.48
N HIS A 178 0.06 -6.69 -19.32
CA HIS A 178 -0.71 -5.45 -19.54
C HIS A 178 -0.24 -4.33 -18.60
N ALA A 179 -0.05 -4.63 -17.31
CA ALA A 179 0.46 -3.66 -16.34
C ALA A 179 1.88 -3.19 -16.70
N ASN A 180 2.78 -4.08 -17.12
CA ASN A 180 4.13 -3.71 -17.55
C ASN A 180 4.12 -2.82 -18.81
N GLN A 181 3.26 -3.11 -19.79
CA GLN A 181 3.12 -2.29 -21.01
C GLN A 181 2.70 -0.85 -20.69
N LEU A 182 1.93 -0.67 -19.62
CA LEU A 182 1.52 0.64 -19.11
C LEU A 182 2.55 1.29 -18.16
N GLY A 183 3.71 0.66 -17.96
CA GLY A 183 4.81 1.20 -17.15
C GLY A 183 4.68 0.94 -15.65
N HIS A 184 3.75 0.09 -15.20
CA HIS A 184 3.64 -0.24 -13.78
C HIS A 184 4.73 -1.19 -13.31
N LEU A 185 5.13 -1.00 -12.05
CA LEU A 185 5.83 -2.02 -11.27
C LEU A 185 4.81 -2.98 -10.67
N VAL A 186 4.89 -4.25 -11.05
CA VAL A 186 3.98 -5.29 -10.54
C VAL A 186 4.57 -5.96 -9.30
N THR A 187 3.75 -6.10 -8.26
CA THR A 187 4.13 -6.86 -7.05
C THR A 187 3.11 -7.94 -6.71
N ILE A 188 3.59 -9.11 -6.30
CA ILE A 188 2.76 -10.30 -6.05
C ILE A 188 3.10 -10.91 -4.69
N THR A 189 2.09 -11.39 -3.96
CA THR A 189 2.27 -12.31 -2.82
C THR A 189 1.60 -13.62 -3.15
N SER A 190 2.33 -14.73 -3.05
CA SER A 190 1.85 -16.08 -3.41
C SER A 190 2.17 -17.07 -2.30
N ASN A 191 1.37 -18.13 -2.19
CA ASN A 191 1.62 -19.28 -1.35
C ASN A 191 2.70 -20.23 -1.91
N GLY A 192 3.16 -20.00 -3.14
CA GLY A 192 4.25 -20.76 -3.77
C GLY A 192 3.84 -22.03 -4.51
N PHE A 193 2.62 -22.57 -4.35
CA PHE A 193 2.17 -23.77 -5.09
C PHE A 193 2.24 -23.62 -6.61
N PRO A 194 1.80 -22.49 -7.19
CA PRO A 194 1.80 -22.33 -8.64
C PRO A 194 3.20 -22.12 -9.25
N ILE A 195 4.22 -21.85 -8.43
CA ILE A 195 5.55 -21.42 -8.89
C ILE A 195 6.37 -22.62 -9.42
N SER A 196 6.17 -22.93 -10.69
CA SER A 196 7.03 -23.83 -11.48
C SER A 196 8.32 -23.13 -11.93
N GLU A 197 9.29 -23.87 -12.48
CA GLU A 197 10.49 -23.28 -13.10
C GLU A 197 10.10 -22.30 -14.22
N ALA A 198 9.21 -22.73 -15.12
CA ALA A 198 8.75 -21.91 -16.24
C ALA A 198 8.05 -20.61 -15.77
N LEU A 199 7.19 -20.71 -14.74
CA LEU A 199 6.55 -19.52 -14.19
C LEU A 199 7.58 -18.62 -13.49
N ALA A 200 8.55 -19.18 -12.76
CA ALA A 200 9.60 -18.39 -12.13
C ALA A 200 10.44 -17.61 -13.15
N GLU A 201 10.81 -18.25 -14.26
CA GLU A 201 11.51 -17.62 -15.39
C GLU A 201 10.67 -16.50 -16.03
N GLU A 202 9.38 -16.74 -16.24
CA GLU A 202 8.47 -15.72 -16.78
C GLU A 202 8.39 -14.48 -15.87
N LEU A 203 8.22 -14.71 -14.57
CA LEU A 203 8.06 -13.66 -13.55
C LEU A 203 9.36 -12.88 -13.32
N ALA A 204 10.53 -13.52 -13.39
CA ALA A 204 11.81 -12.87 -13.20
C ALA A 204 12.08 -11.70 -14.17
N GLY A 205 11.43 -11.70 -15.34
CA GLY A 205 11.51 -10.60 -16.30
C GLY A 205 10.39 -9.56 -16.22
N ARG A 206 9.39 -9.74 -15.35
CA ARG A 206 8.11 -9.01 -15.43
C ARG A 206 7.62 -8.41 -14.12
N VAL A 207 7.96 -9.00 -12.98
CA VAL A 207 7.53 -8.48 -11.68
C VAL A 207 8.68 -7.79 -10.97
N ALA A 208 8.37 -6.66 -10.31
CA ALA A 208 9.33 -5.92 -9.52
C ALA A 208 9.61 -6.61 -8.17
N SER A 209 8.60 -7.28 -7.61
CA SER A 209 8.75 -8.07 -6.39
C SER A 209 7.78 -9.23 -6.34
N ILE A 210 8.25 -10.37 -5.86
CA ILE A 210 7.40 -11.48 -5.42
C ILE A 210 7.67 -11.78 -3.95
N SER A 211 6.63 -11.98 -3.15
CA SER A 211 6.77 -12.51 -1.80
C SER A 211 6.14 -13.90 -1.72
N ILE A 212 6.90 -14.88 -1.25
CA ILE A 212 6.38 -16.21 -0.95
C ILE A 212 6.01 -16.28 0.53
N SER A 213 4.78 -16.69 0.83
CA SER A 213 4.32 -16.85 2.21
C SER A 213 4.90 -18.13 2.82
N ILE A 214 5.67 -18.00 3.89
CA ILE A 214 6.27 -19.11 4.63
C ILE A 214 6.19 -18.83 6.14
N HIS A 215 5.55 -19.73 6.89
CA HIS A 215 5.23 -19.51 8.31
C HIS A 215 5.98 -20.40 9.30
N GLY A 216 6.82 -21.32 8.85
CA GLY A 216 7.61 -22.21 9.72
C GLY A 216 9.02 -22.38 9.18
N ALA A 217 10.00 -22.49 10.07
CA ALA A 217 11.38 -22.81 9.70
C ALA A 217 11.50 -24.27 9.27
N ASN A 218 10.66 -25.15 9.82
CA ASN A 218 10.46 -26.52 9.34
C ASN A 218 9.09 -26.71 8.65
N ASP A 219 8.95 -27.83 7.96
CA ASP A 219 7.76 -28.13 7.18
C ASP A 219 6.55 -28.40 8.06
N ALA A 220 6.72 -29.10 9.20
CA ALA A 220 5.63 -29.44 10.11
C ALA A 220 4.89 -28.19 10.63
N THR A 221 5.63 -27.17 11.08
CA THR A 221 5.06 -25.91 11.56
C THR A 221 4.37 -25.15 10.44
N HIS A 222 4.95 -25.14 9.24
CA HIS A 222 4.30 -24.51 8.09
C HIS A 222 2.99 -25.23 7.71
N GLU A 223 3.00 -26.56 7.64
CA GLU A 223 1.82 -27.38 7.31
C GLU A 223 0.72 -27.27 8.36
N GLN A 224 1.08 -27.24 9.65
CA GLN A 224 0.13 -26.97 10.74
C GLN A 224 -0.57 -25.61 10.56
N ILE A 225 0.17 -24.58 10.15
CA ILE A 225 -0.38 -23.23 9.96
C ILE A 225 -1.23 -23.15 8.70
N THR A 226 -0.80 -23.77 7.59
CA THR A 226 -1.49 -23.67 6.29
C THR A 226 -2.58 -24.70 6.07
N GLY A 227 -2.62 -25.76 6.89
CA GLY A 227 -3.62 -26.83 6.83
C GLY A 227 -3.45 -27.75 5.62
N VAL A 228 -2.29 -27.76 4.96
CA VAL A 228 -2.03 -28.55 3.74
C VAL A 228 -0.68 -29.24 3.83
N ALA A 229 -0.67 -30.55 3.62
CA ALA A 229 0.55 -31.36 3.63
C ALA A 229 1.53 -30.93 2.52
N LYS A 230 2.83 -31.02 2.80
CA LYS A 230 3.95 -30.63 1.90
C LYS A 230 3.97 -29.15 1.51
N ALA A 231 3.15 -28.30 2.13
CA ALA A 231 3.13 -26.87 1.82
C ALA A 231 4.46 -26.19 2.15
N GLY A 232 5.15 -26.62 3.22
CA GLY A 232 6.46 -26.09 3.61
C GLY A 232 7.54 -26.35 2.56
N ASP A 233 7.78 -27.61 2.21
CA ASP A 233 8.73 -27.99 1.15
C ASP A 233 8.38 -27.29 -0.17
N ASN A 234 7.08 -27.24 -0.50
CA ASN A 234 6.65 -26.56 -1.71
C ASN A 234 7.02 -25.07 -1.73
N ALA A 235 6.74 -24.33 -0.65
CA ALA A 235 7.10 -22.92 -0.54
C ALA A 235 8.62 -22.71 -0.65
N TRP A 236 9.42 -23.58 -0.03
CA TRP A 236 10.89 -23.51 -0.15
C TRP A 236 11.41 -23.82 -1.54
N ARG A 237 10.79 -24.76 -2.27
CA ARG A 237 11.10 -24.98 -3.69
C ARG A 237 10.75 -23.75 -4.53
N ALA A 238 9.58 -23.14 -4.30
CA ALA A 238 9.18 -21.92 -4.98
C ALA A 238 10.17 -20.77 -4.76
N ILE A 239 10.63 -20.58 -3.52
CA ILE A 239 11.66 -19.58 -3.18
C ILE A 239 12.94 -19.84 -3.97
N ARG A 240 13.46 -21.08 -3.97
CA ARG A 240 14.68 -21.44 -4.70
C ARG A 240 14.54 -21.24 -6.21
N ARG A 241 13.37 -21.56 -6.79
CA ARG A 241 13.07 -21.33 -8.21
C ARG A 241 13.12 -19.85 -8.55
N MET A 242 12.47 -19.00 -7.76
CA MET A 242 12.48 -17.55 -7.98
C MET A 242 13.88 -16.96 -7.85
N VAL A 243 14.64 -17.37 -6.82
CA VAL A 243 16.03 -16.96 -6.60
C VAL A 243 16.89 -17.33 -7.80
N ARG A 244 16.84 -18.60 -8.23
CA ARG A 244 17.57 -19.09 -9.40
C ARG A 244 17.19 -18.33 -10.68
N ALA A 245 15.90 -18.12 -10.92
CA ALA A 245 15.41 -17.42 -12.11
C ALA A 245 15.84 -15.93 -12.14
N ARG A 246 15.86 -15.27 -10.99
CA ARG A 246 16.41 -13.91 -10.84
C ARG A 246 17.91 -13.90 -11.13
N ASP A 247 18.68 -14.80 -10.52
CA ASP A 247 20.14 -14.80 -10.59
C ASP A 247 20.65 -15.22 -11.97
N ALA A 248 19.92 -16.11 -12.66
CA ALA A 248 20.21 -16.50 -14.04
C ALA A 248 19.90 -15.40 -15.07
N ARG A 249 19.22 -14.33 -14.68
CA ARG A 249 18.83 -13.23 -15.58
C ARG A 249 19.73 -12.01 -15.35
N PRO A 250 20.65 -11.69 -16.27
CA PRO A 250 21.50 -10.51 -16.16
C PRO A 250 20.69 -9.22 -16.01
N GLY A 251 21.04 -8.39 -15.04
CA GLY A 251 20.38 -7.11 -14.80
C GLY A 251 18.95 -7.19 -14.25
N SER A 252 18.53 -8.37 -13.78
CA SER A 252 17.21 -8.54 -13.15
C SER A 252 16.95 -7.49 -12.07
N LYS A 253 15.73 -6.96 -12.05
CA LYS A 253 15.22 -6.03 -11.04
C LYS A 253 14.22 -6.69 -10.08
N LEU A 254 14.01 -8.00 -10.23
CA LEU A 254 13.13 -8.78 -9.37
C LEU A 254 13.70 -8.81 -7.95
N SER A 255 12.89 -8.39 -6.97
CA SER A 255 13.11 -8.66 -5.56
C SER A 255 12.33 -9.91 -5.14
N VAL A 256 13.02 -10.95 -4.68
CA VAL A 256 12.41 -12.17 -4.12
C VAL A 256 12.37 -12.05 -2.62
N ASN A 257 11.16 -12.11 -2.06
CA ASN A 257 10.92 -11.90 -0.64
C ASN A 257 10.22 -13.10 -0.01
N VAL A 258 10.30 -13.18 1.30
CA VAL A 258 9.44 -14.06 2.10
C VAL A 258 8.57 -13.24 3.04
N SER A 259 7.34 -13.71 3.26
CA SER A 259 6.44 -13.10 4.23
C SER A 259 6.02 -14.12 5.27
N THR A 260 6.04 -13.72 6.54
CA THR A 260 5.57 -14.55 7.64
C THR A 260 4.65 -13.77 8.58
N VAL A 261 3.61 -14.45 9.06
CA VAL A 261 2.73 -13.96 10.11
C VAL A 261 3.18 -14.57 11.43
N ILE A 262 3.70 -13.74 12.33
CA ILE A 262 4.11 -14.12 13.68
C ILE A 262 2.85 -14.43 14.49
N GLN A 263 2.76 -15.66 14.97
CA GLN A 263 1.65 -16.16 15.78
C GLN A 263 2.17 -17.18 16.81
N ARG A 264 1.27 -17.62 17.68
CA ARG A 264 1.52 -18.61 18.73
C ARG A 264 2.33 -19.81 18.26
N ALA A 265 1.97 -20.36 17.10
CA ALA A 265 2.51 -21.62 16.59
C ALA A 265 3.95 -21.51 16.06
N ASN A 266 4.42 -20.31 15.70
CA ASN A 266 5.72 -20.18 15.03
C ASN A 266 6.72 -19.24 15.72
N LEU A 267 6.33 -18.50 16.76
CA LEU A 267 7.21 -17.46 17.35
C LEU A 267 8.61 -17.98 17.72
N ALA A 268 8.73 -19.22 18.19
CA ALA A 268 10.01 -19.81 18.56
C ALA A 268 10.89 -20.16 17.35
N GLU A 269 10.29 -20.35 16.17
CA GLU A 269 10.98 -20.69 14.93
C GLU A 269 11.32 -19.47 14.06
N ILE A 270 10.71 -18.32 14.33
CA ILE A 270 10.86 -17.13 13.50
C ILE A 270 12.34 -16.74 13.26
N PRO A 271 13.24 -16.74 14.26
CA PRO A 271 14.65 -16.44 14.02
C PRO A 271 15.35 -17.47 13.13
N ALA A 272 15.04 -18.76 13.28
CA ALA A 272 15.55 -19.82 12.42
C ALA A 272 15.01 -19.70 10.98
N LEU A 273 13.73 -19.35 10.82
CA LEU A 273 13.10 -19.09 9.53
C LEU A 273 13.83 -17.94 8.80
N VAL A 274 14.14 -16.86 9.53
CA VAL A 274 14.85 -15.69 9.00
C VAL A 274 16.25 -16.06 8.51
N ARG A 275 17.02 -16.84 9.29
CA ARG A 275 18.33 -17.36 8.85
C ARG A 275 18.20 -18.26 7.61
N ARG A 276 17.24 -19.18 7.61
CA ARG A 276 16.98 -20.07 6.46
C ARG A 276 16.61 -19.29 5.20
N ALA A 277 15.83 -18.21 5.33
CA ALA A 277 15.48 -17.34 4.22
C ALA A 277 16.70 -16.58 3.68
N ARG A 278 17.55 -16.03 4.57
CA ARG A 278 18.85 -15.44 4.20
C ARG A 278 19.69 -16.42 3.40
N ASP A 279 19.86 -17.64 3.92
CA ASP A 279 20.69 -18.68 3.28
C ASP A 279 20.12 -19.13 1.93
N ALA A 280 18.82 -18.95 1.71
CA ALA A 280 18.19 -19.21 0.42
C ALA A 280 18.42 -18.11 -0.62
N GLY A 281 19.05 -16.98 -0.27
CA GLY A 281 19.37 -15.89 -1.20
C GLY A 281 18.18 -14.96 -1.51
N VAL A 282 17.23 -14.80 -0.58
CA VAL A 282 16.14 -13.82 -0.74
C VAL A 282 16.66 -12.38 -0.54
N ASP A 283 15.95 -11.41 -1.09
CA ASP A 283 16.26 -9.98 -0.98
C ASP A 283 15.59 -9.31 0.23
N GLY A 284 14.55 -9.94 0.78
CA GLY A 284 13.82 -9.37 1.90
C GLY A 284 12.91 -10.32 2.67
N ILE A 285 12.71 -10.00 3.94
CA ILE A 285 11.92 -10.75 4.91
C ILE A 285 10.91 -9.80 5.53
N ASN A 286 9.64 -10.04 5.23
CA ASN A 286 8.51 -9.30 5.75
C ASN A 286 7.95 -10.01 6.99
N LEU A 287 8.09 -9.37 8.14
CA LEU A 287 7.45 -9.80 9.38
C LEU A 287 6.13 -9.06 9.57
N GLN A 288 5.07 -9.79 9.88
CA GLN A 288 3.78 -9.23 10.24
C GLN A 288 3.27 -9.92 11.50
N PRO A 289 2.86 -9.21 12.55
CA PRO A 289 2.21 -9.86 13.68
C PRO A 289 0.80 -10.29 13.29
N VAL A 290 0.32 -11.38 13.88
CA VAL A 290 -1.07 -11.81 13.68
C VAL A 290 -2.03 -10.70 14.11
N ASN A 291 -2.96 -10.37 13.21
CA ASN A 291 -3.91 -9.29 13.43
C ASN A 291 -5.32 -9.87 13.57
N LEU A 292 -5.87 -9.75 14.78
CA LEU A 292 -7.11 -10.43 15.19
C LEU A 292 -8.24 -9.44 15.51
N GLN A 293 -7.98 -8.14 15.33
CA GLN A 293 -8.95 -7.07 15.56
C GLN A 293 -9.63 -6.66 14.26
N HIS A 294 -10.95 -6.76 14.21
CA HIS A 294 -11.79 -6.23 13.13
C HIS A 294 -12.60 -5.06 13.66
N GLY A 295 -13.19 -4.27 12.78
CA GLY A 295 -14.12 -3.23 13.21
C GLY A 295 -15.51 -3.42 12.61
N SER A 296 -16.49 -2.82 13.28
CA SER A 296 -17.87 -2.66 12.80
C SER A 296 -18.27 -1.20 12.92
N PHE A 297 -19.30 -0.75 12.20
CA PHE A 297 -19.84 0.60 12.37
C PHE A 297 -21.02 0.61 13.34
N ARG A 298 -21.05 1.63 14.20
CA ARG A 298 -22.23 2.04 14.98
C ARG A 298 -22.32 3.56 14.90
N ASP A 299 -23.41 4.09 14.34
CA ASP A 299 -23.67 5.53 14.24
C ASP A 299 -22.46 6.32 13.70
N ASN A 300 -21.85 5.80 12.61
CA ASN A 300 -20.69 6.36 11.92
C ASN A 300 -19.35 6.32 12.70
N GLN A 301 -19.32 5.67 13.87
CA GLN A 301 -18.10 5.38 14.63
C GLN A 301 -17.61 3.96 14.36
N ILE A 302 -16.28 3.79 14.33
CA ILE A 302 -15.68 2.46 14.26
C ILE A 302 -15.66 1.87 15.66
N ILE A 303 -16.21 0.67 15.81
CA ILE A 303 -16.18 -0.11 17.05
C ILE A 303 -15.24 -1.29 16.84
N ARG A 304 -14.29 -1.46 17.77
CA ARG A 304 -13.38 -2.61 17.79
C ARG A 304 -14.13 -3.90 18.12
N ARG A 305 -13.82 -4.96 17.38
CA ARG A 305 -14.30 -6.33 17.55
C ARG A 305 -13.10 -7.26 17.53
N ASP A 306 -12.88 -7.94 18.64
CA ASP A 306 -11.83 -8.93 18.75
C ASP A 306 -12.40 -10.32 18.44
N ASP A 307 -11.72 -11.07 17.58
CA ASP A 307 -12.06 -12.48 17.35
C ASP A 307 -11.50 -13.31 18.50
N VAL A 308 -12.29 -13.48 19.57
CA VAL A 308 -11.88 -14.15 20.81
C VAL A 308 -11.43 -15.59 20.53
N ALA A 309 -12.09 -16.29 19.60
CA ALA A 309 -11.74 -17.65 19.24
C ALA A 309 -10.37 -17.72 18.56
N LEU A 310 -10.14 -16.88 17.55
CA LEU A 310 -8.82 -16.80 16.90
C LEU A 310 -7.75 -16.26 17.85
N MET A 311 -8.08 -15.34 18.76
CA MET A 311 -7.13 -14.89 19.80
C MET A 311 -6.70 -16.03 20.69
N ALA A 312 -7.63 -16.85 21.18
CA ALA A 312 -7.30 -18.03 21.98
C ALA A 312 -6.43 -19.06 21.22
N GLN A 313 -6.53 -19.09 19.88
CA GLN A 313 -5.80 -20.05 19.04
C GLN A 313 -4.46 -19.52 18.49
N LEU A 314 -4.35 -18.23 18.22
CA LEU A 314 -3.24 -17.67 17.43
C LEU A 314 -2.40 -16.66 18.21
N TRP A 315 -2.91 -16.10 19.31
CA TRP A 315 -2.16 -15.17 20.13
C TRP A 315 -1.16 -15.90 21.04
N PRO A 316 0.08 -15.39 21.22
CA PRO A 316 1.02 -15.95 22.18
C PRO A 316 0.45 -15.97 23.61
N HIS A 317 0.57 -17.11 24.27
CA HIS A 317 0.07 -17.28 25.64
C HIS A 317 0.98 -16.62 26.69
N ARG A 318 0.49 -16.51 27.93
CA ARG A 318 1.24 -15.87 29.03
C ARG A 318 2.56 -16.58 29.34
N ASP A 319 2.58 -17.91 29.27
CA ASP A 319 3.75 -18.76 29.44
C ASP A 319 4.78 -18.59 28.31
N GLN A 320 4.34 -18.17 27.11
CA GLN A 320 5.21 -17.89 25.97
C GLN A 320 5.79 -16.47 25.95
N ARG A 321 5.46 -15.60 26.92
CA ARG A 321 5.96 -14.22 26.95
C ARG A 321 7.48 -14.14 26.95
N ALA A 322 8.16 -14.99 27.73
CA ALA A 322 9.62 -15.04 27.75
C ALA A 322 10.21 -15.43 26.39
N ALA A 323 9.60 -16.40 25.69
CA ALA A 323 10.04 -16.81 24.36
C ALA A 323 9.79 -15.74 23.30
N LEU A 324 8.66 -15.03 23.39
CA LEU A 324 8.35 -13.88 22.54
C LEU A 324 9.36 -12.75 22.74
N ASP A 325 9.68 -12.42 23.99
CA ASP A 325 10.68 -11.41 24.34
C ASP A 325 12.06 -11.81 23.81
N ALA A 326 12.47 -13.05 24.03
CA ALA A 326 13.73 -13.60 23.51
C ALA A 326 13.82 -13.54 21.97
N MET A 327 12.73 -13.83 21.26
CA MET A 327 12.66 -13.70 19.80
C MET A 327 12.95 -12.25 19.35
N PHE A 328 12.38 -11.24 20.03
CA PHE A 328 12.64 -9.84 19.69
C PHE A 328 14.06 -9.39 20.07
N ASP A 329 14.60 -9.89 21.19
CA ASP A 329 15.99 -9.62 21.58
C ASP A 329 16.98 -10.22 20.57
N GLU A 330 16.71 -11.44 20.08
CA GLU A 330 17.49 -12.06 19.01
C GLU A 330 17.39 -11.25 17.71
N PHE A 331 16.23 -10.67 17.39
CA PHE A 331 16.10 -9.80 16.23
C PHE A 331 16.92 -8.52 16.32
N ALA A 332 17.08 -7.92 17.50
CA ALA A 332 17.98 -6.78 17.66
C ALA A 332 19.44 -7.16 17.34
N GLY A 333 19.83 -8.41 17.65
CA GLY A 333 21.10 -8.98 17.23
C GLY A 333 21.18 -9.19 15.71
N LEU A 334 20.21 -9.93 15.15
CA LEU A 334 20.13 -10.25 13.73
C LEU A 334 20.04 -9.00 12.85
N GLN A 335 19.39 -7.93 13.28
CA GLN A 335 19.23 -6.73 12.47
C GLN A 335 20.58 -6.09 12.10
N ARG A 336 21.58 -6.17 12.99
CA ARG A 336 22.94 -5.71 12.70
C ARG A 336 23.63 -6.54 11.62
N GLU A 337 23.32 -7.83 11.58
CA GLU A 337 23.87 -8.79 10.61
C GLU A 337 23.14 -8.74 9.26
N LEU A 338 21.81 -8.74 9.29
CA LEU A 338 20.93 -8.87 8.13
C LEU A 338 20.74 -7.55 7.38
N GLY A 339 20.98 -6.41 8.04
CA GLY A 339 20.86 -5.08 7.45
C GLY A 339 19.50 -4.86 6.78
N LYS A 340 19.50 -4.65 5.46
CA LYS A 340 18.30 -4.36 4.68
C LYS A 340 17.44 -5.59 4.38
N LEU A 341 17.94 -6.80 4.63
CA LEU A 341 17.19 -8.04 4.38
C LEU A 341 15.96 -8.14 5.28
N LEU A 342 16.03 -7.63 6.51
CA LEU A 342 14.88 -7.59 7.39
C LEU A 342 14.08 -6.31 7.14
N HIS A 343 12.88 -6.41 6.57
CA HIS A 343 12.01 -5.27 6.28
C HIS A 343 11.27 -4.74 7.53
N ALA A 344 12.00 -4.64 8.65
CA ALA A 344 11.53 -4.06 9.89
C ALA A 344 12.63 -3.22 10.54
N SER A 345 12.37 -1.93 10.72
CA SER A 345 13.26 -1.05 11.47
C SER A 345 13.26 -1.42 12.97
N PRO A 346 14.26 -0.97 13.76
CA PRO A 346 14.27 -1.24 15.20
C PRO A 346 13.00 -0.73 15.88
N GLU A 347 12.49 0.44 15.45
CA GLU A 347 11.24 1.01 15.96
C GLU A 347 10.03 0.14 15.61
N ARG A 348 10.03 -0.47 14.42
CA ARG A 348 8.96 -1.40 13.99
C ARG A 348 8.98 -2.68 14.82
N LEU A 349 10.15 -3.25 15.09
CA LEU A 349 10.29 -4.43 15.95
C LEU A 349 9.85 -4.14 17.38
N ALA A 350 10.26 -3.00 17.94
CA ALA A 350 9.82 -2.55 19.26
C ALA A 350 8.30 -2.33 19.32
N LEU A 351 7.69 -1.81 18.25
CA LEU A 351 6.24 -1.67 18.13
C LEU A 351 5.53 -3.02 18.07
N MET A 352 6.05 -3.98 17.30
CA MET A 352 5.50 -5.35 17.27
C MET A 352 5.59 -6.04 18.63
N ARG A 353 6.72 -5.88 19.34
CA ARG A 353 6.88 -6.39 20.72
C ARG A 353 5.79 -5.82 21.61
N ARG A 354 5.66 -4.48 21.67
CA ARG A 354 4.61 -3.82 22.46
C ARG A 354 3.21 -4.32 22.11
N TYR A 355 2.90 -4.52 20.83
CA TYR A 355 1.59 -5.01 20.39
C TYR A 355 1.21 -6.37 20.98
N PHE A 356 2.17 -7.29 21.08
CA PHE A 356 1.91 -8.59 21.69
C PHE A 356 1.74 -8.52 23.22
N HIS A 357 2.31 -7.50 23.88
CA HIS A 357 2.07 -7.27 25.31
C HIS A 357 0.76 -6.51 25.58
N ASP A 358 0.47 -5.50 24.78
CA ASP A 358 -0.69 -4.65 24.84
C ASP A 358 -1.14 -4.26 23.42
N SER A 359 -2.29 -4.79 23.03
CA SER A 359 -2.87 -4.56 21.71
C SER A 359 -3.85 -3.38 21.67
N SER A 360 -3.92 -2.57 22.74
CA SER A 360 -4.67 -1.30 22.75
C SER A 360 -4.05 -0.28 21.79
N ARG A 361 -4.87 0.65 21.29
CA ARG A 361 -4.38 1.68 20.37
C ARG A 361 -3.51 2.70 21.10
N GLU A 362 -3.86 2.98 22.35
CA GLU A 362 -3.19 3.90 23.25
C GLU A 362 -1.73 3.47 23.50
N ALA A 363 -1.51 2.18 23.76
CA ALA A 363 -0.17 1.64 24.06
C ALA A 363 0.81 1.70 22.88
N LEU A 364 0.30 1.79 21.65
CA LEU A 364 1.13 1.71 20.45
C LEU A 364 1.50 3.06 19.87
N GLY A 365 0.64 4.06 20.04
CA GLY A 365 0.94 5.45 19.67
C GLY A 365 1.20 5.65 18.17
N VAL A 366 0.61 4.81 17.31
CA VAL A 366 0.74 4.91 15.85
C VAL A 366 -0.60 5.22 15.19
N ALA A 367 -0.55 5.97 14.08
CA ALA A 367 -1.71 6.23 13.24
C ALA A 367 -1.61 5.45 11.92
N CYS A 368 -2.77 5.02 11.43
CA CYS A 368 -2.93 4.29 10.17
C CYS A 368 -2.89 5.27 8.99
N ARG A 369 -2.33 4.86 7.85
CA ARG A 369 -2.28 5.66 6.61
C ARG A 369 -3.27 5.18 5.54
N VAL A 370 -4.26 4.39 5.91
CA VAL A 370 -5.41 4.08 5.03
C VAL A 370 -6.03 5.37 4.55
N GLY A 371 -6.30 5.44 3.25
CA GLY A 371 -6.82 6.63 2.59
C GLY A 371 -5.79 7.71 2.25
N GLU A 372 -4.52 7.54 2.63
CA GLU A 372 -3.40 8.38 2.18
C GLU A 372 -2.38 7.60 1.34
N ALA A 373 -2.15 6.33 1.67
CA ALA A 373 -1.09 5.52 1.06
C ALA A 373 -1.58 4.15 0.55
N PHE A 374 -2.84 3.80 0.83
CA PHE A 374 -3.42 2.51 0.51
C PHE A 374 -4.81 2.68 -0.07
N LEU A 375 -5.04 2.02 -1.21
CA LEU A 375 -6.32 1.84 -1.86
C LEU A 375 -6.33 0.45 -2.48
N ALA A 376 -7.43 -0.27 -2.32
CA ALA A 376 -7.57 -1.60 -2.89
C ALA A 376 -8.92 -1.77 -3.58
N VAL A 377 -8.96 -2.69 -4.53
CA VAL A 377 -10.17 -3.17 -5.19
C VAL A 377 -10.21 -4.69 -5.05
N ASP A 378 -11.28 -5.21 -4.44
CA ASP A 378 -11.45 -6.66 -4.31
C ASP A 378 -11.90 -7.31 -5.63
N HIS A 379 -11.97 -8.63 -5.66
CA HIS A 379 -12.25 -9.39 -6.89
C HIS A 379 -13.63 -9.12 -7.46
N ARG A 380 -14.58 -8.59 -6.67
CA ARG A 380 -15.91 -8.19 -7.14
C ARG A 380 -15.94 -6.77 -7.69
N GLY A 381 -14.82 -6.05 -7.65
CA GLY A 381 -14.73 -4.65 -8.00
C GLY A 381 -15.01 -3.71 -6.84
N GLN A 382 -15.25 -4.19 -5.62
CA GLN A 382 -15.56 -3.28 -4.52
C GLN A 382 -14.33 -2.49 -4.09
N ILE A 383 -14.47 -1.19 -3.95
CA ILE A 383 -13.38 -0.31 -3.54
C ILE A 383 -13.24 -0.37 -2.01
N ARG A 384 -12.11 -0.91 -1.55
CA ARG A 384 -11.80 -1.19 -0.14
C ARG A 384 -10.69 -0.27 0.37
N PRO A 385 -11.00 0.73 1.22
CA PRO A 385 -9.96 1.48 1.93
C PRO A 385 -9.23 0.62 2.95
N CYS A 386 -9.89 -0.36 3.57
CA CYS A 386 -9.30 -1.24 4.57
C CYS A 386 -9.99 -2.60 4.56
N TYR A 387 -9.21 -3.68 4.62
CA TYR A 387 -9.76 -5.05 4.74
C TYR A 387 -10.16 -5.45 6.16
N ARG A 388 -9.85 -4.61 7.17
CA ARG A 388 -10.24 -4.86 8.59
C ARG A 388 -11.55 -4.20 8.98
N LEU A 389 -12.07 -3.34 8.11
CA LEU A 389 -13.29 -2.59 8.31
C LEU A 389 -14.25 -2.92 7.17
N PRO A 390 -15.56 -2.99 7.42
CA PRO A 390 -16.54 -3.33 6.40
C PRO A 390 -16.83 -2.16 5.46
N TRP A 391 -15.83 -1.29 5.22
CA TRP A 391 -15.95 -0.21 4.25
C TRP A 391 -16.07 -0.79 2.84
N SER A 392 -17.00 -0.21 2.09
CA SER A 392 -17.04 -0.26 0.63
C SER A 392 -17.39 1.14 0.14
N HIS A 393 -16.62 1.67 -0.81
CA HIS A 393 -16.93 2.93 -1.50
C HIS A 393 -17.48 2.67 -2.90
N GLY A 394 -18.34 1.66 -3.01
CA GLY A 394 -18.96 1.27 -4.26
C GLY A 394 -18.06 0.38 -5.10
N ASP A 395 -18.34 0.38 -6.40
CA ASP A 395 -17.83 -0.59 -7.36
C ASP A 395 -16.96 0.11 -8.41
N ALA A 396 -15.70 -0.31 -8.54
CA ALA A 396 -14.72 0.23 -9.48
C ALA A 396 -15.12 0.05 -10.96
N ARG A 397 -16.14 -0.78 -11.25
CA ARG A 397 -16.73 -0.91 -12.59
C ARG A 397 -17.64 0.27 -12.95
N LEU A 398 -18.12 1.00 -11.94
CA LEU A 398 -19.08 2.10 -12.07
C LEU A 398 -18.49 3.43 -11.60
N THR A 399 -17.63 3.39 -10.59
CA THR A 399 -17.01 4.55 -9.96
C THR A 399 -15.50 4.53 -10.17
N SER A 400 -14.96 5.60 -10.73
CA SER A 400 -13.51 5.79 -10.89
C SER A 400 -12.82 5.88 -9.52
N VAL A 401 -11.80 5.05 -9.30
CA VAL A 401 -10.97 5.10 -8.08
C VAL A 401 -10.25 6.44 -7.94
N ARG A 402 -9.90 7.07 -9.08
CA ARG A 402 -9.34 8.42 -9.14
C ARG A 402 -10.33 9.47 -8.63
N ALA A 403 -11.56 9.47 -9.17
CA ALA A 403 -12.59 10.44 -8.78
C ALA A 403 -12.98 10.31 -7.30
N LEU A 404 -12.95 9.09 -6.76
CA LEU A 404 -13.23 8.82 -5.37
C LEU A 404 -12.15 9.40 -4.43
N TRP A 405 -10.86 9.30 -4.78
CA TRP A 405 -9.76 9.56 -3.84
C TRP A 405 -9.78 10.93 -3.19
N ASN A 406 -10.10 11.99 -3.94
CA ASN A 406 -10.19 13.35 -3.41
C ASN A 406 -11.63 13.80 -3.07
N SER A 407 -12.61 12.89 -3.18
CA SER A 407 -14.03 13.11 -2.87
C SER A 407 -14.32 13.47 -1.41
N ARG A 408 -15.51 14.02 -1.16
CA ARG A 408 -16.02 14.27 0.19
C ARG A 408 -16.19 12.95 0.95
N ALA A 409 -16.71 11.91 0.30
CA ALA A 409 -16.87 10.58 0.88
C ALA A 409 -15.55 9.99 1.38
N TYR A 410 -14.50 10.11 0.58
CA TYR A 410 -13.20 9.55 0.94
C TYR A 410 -12.47 10.41 1.98
N GLN A 411 -12.73 11.71 2.05
CA GLN A 411 -12.26 12.55 3.17
C GLN A 411 -12.87 12.13 4.52
N ARG A 412 -14.15 11.74 4.56
CA ARG A 412 -14.75 11.17 5.78
C ARG A 412 -14.07 9.88 6.21
N THR A 413 -13.64 9.05 5.25
CA THR A 413 -12.85 7.84 5.55
C THR A 413 -11.54 8.20 6.24
N ARG A 414 -10.80 9.21 5.73
CA ARG A 414 -9.56 9.69 6.36
C ARG A 414 -9.80 10.16 7.79
N ALA A 415 -10.85 10.94 8.03
CA ALA A 415 -11.22 11.40 9.37
C ALA A 415 -11.56 10.22 10.32
N GLN A 416 -12.26 9.19 9.81
CA GLN A 416 -12.56 7.99 10.60
C GLN A 416 -11.32 7.14 10.90
N VAL A 417 -10.34 7.08 9.99
CA VAL A 417 -9.08 6.33 10.20
C VAL A 417 -8.28 6.88 11.38
N ASP A 418 -8.28 8.20 11.58
CA ASP A 418 -7.61 8.83 12.72
C ASP A 418 -8.27 8.41 14.06
N ALA A 419 -9.60 8.30 14.07
CA ALA A 419 -10.40 7.83 15.20
C ALA A 419 -10.53 6.30 15.34
N CYS A 420 -9.95 5.52 14.42
CA CYS A 420 -10.12 4.06 14.40
C CYS A 420 -9.54 3.40 15.66
N PRO A 421 -10.30 2.67 16.49
CA PRO A 421 -9.81 2.03 17.72
C PRO A 421 -9.03 0.73 17.48
N LEU A 422 -8.89 0.31 16.21
CA LEU A 422 -8.13 -0.88 15.88
C LEU A 422 -6.64 -0.61 15.95
N THR A 423 -5.95 -1.66 16.32
CA THR A 423 -4.53 -1.81 16.26
C THR A 423 -4.19 -2.74 15.11
N CYS A 424 -3.74 -2.16 14.00
CA CYS A 424 -3.30 -2.91 12.84
C CYS A 424 -1.80 -2.70 12.67
N LEU A 425 -1.00 -3.77 12.72
CA LEU A 425 0.43 -3.74 12.45
C LEU A 425 0.81 -4.37 11.10
N ASN A 426 -0.15 -4.46 10.17
CA ASN A 426 0.15 -4.88 8.81
C ASN A 426 1.21 -3.96 8.19
N ASN A 427 2.00 -4.44 7.23
CA ASN A 427 3.03 -3.64 6.56
C ASN A 427 2.48 -2.45 5.75
N CYS A 428 1.15 -2.24 5.76
CA CYS A 428 0.38 -1.25 5.01
C CYS A 428 0.49 0.22 5.50
N PHE A 429 1.70 0.65 5.92
CA PHE A 429 2.10 2.05 6.21
C PHE A 429 1.64 2.68 7.55
N PHE A 430 2.62 3.14 8.34
CA PHE A 430 2.42 3.86 9.62
C PHE A 430 2.95 5.29 9.55
N ARG A 431 2.39 6.17 10.41
CA ARG A 431 3.01 7.43 10.82
C ARG A 431 3.08 7.51 12.35
N LYS A 432 4.06 8.25 12.88
CA LYS A 432 4.04 8.67 14.30
C LYS A 432 2.77 9.50 14.53
N LYS A 433 2.06 9.24 15.63
CA LYS A 433 0.87 10.01 16.00
C LYS A 433 1.27 11.48 16.20
N VAL A 434 0.64 12.41 15.48
CA VAL A 434 0.74 13.84 15.80
C VAL A 434 -0.14 14.05 17.04
N PRO A 435 0.35 14.66 18.12
CA PRO A 435 -0.49 15.01 19.27
C PRO A 435 -1.69 15.83 18.80
N SER A 436 -2.88 15.45 19.24
CA SER A 436 -4.14 16.15 19.00
C SER A 436 -4.12 17.56 19.55
#